data_AF-A0A2N6CHU0-F1
#
_entry.id   AF-A0A2N6CHU0-F1
#
_cell.length_a   1.000
_cell.length_b   1.000
_cell.length_c   1.000
_cell.angle_alpha   90.00
_cell.angle_beta   90.00
_cell.angle_gamma   90.00
#
_symmetry.space_group_name_H-M   'P 1'
#
loop_
_entity.id
_entity.type
_entity.pdbx_description
1 polymer ?
#
loop_
_entity_poly.entity_id
_entity_poly.type
_entity_poly.pdbx_seq_one_letter_code
_entity_poly.pdbx_strand_id
1 'polypeptide(L)'
;MREEQVKQSAQIIFEAFLGYNEEFRRISRRAVSRFENRQWKEGQQDTVERIELYEQWILAALEQIRKALGSELEDKAIWAEIKKEFSQLIQPYLDSEFMKTFYSSITRRVFSTLGVDARVEYIALDIRPTAKVETPAPSHSLHFRGSTRFLIDELLGFYSFNVPYRNIDRSVRYIAAEIDNHWRSIAGNRPLRKVQALEPVFYQSTRAYIVGHLEGDDLRVPMAIALQNTDNGLLVDTVLLSESEVSMLFSFTRSYFHVDLSTVADAIVYLKTLMPRKPTSELYTVLGRAKQGKTERYRSFFHHLGESDDKLIQAPGEKGMVMAVFTLPSYDIVFKVIRDRFAYPKTSSPQEVKAKYNLVFKHDRAGRLVDAQEFRRLEFPLQRFAPELLDELLGEAAATCKIDGDFLLVEHCYVERQLAPLNIYLRETSAEAKKLAVIDYGQAIRDLAATNIFPGDLLSKNFGVTRHGRVIFYDYDELCL
;
A
#
# COMPACT_ATOMS: atom_id res chain seq x y z
N MET A 1 -41.65 -2.43 10.34
CA MET A 1 -40.79 -1.24 10.50
C MET A 1 -39.35 -1.64 10.76
N ARG A 2 -39.04 -2.37 11.83
CA ARG A 2 -37.67 -2.80 12.15
C ARG A 2 -36.95 -3.56 11.02
N GLU A 3 -37.59 -4.58 10.43
CA GLU A 3 -37.01 -5.33 9.31
C GLU A 3 -36.73 -4.45 8.07
N GLU A 4 -37.63 -3.49 7.79
CA GLU A 4 -37.47 -2.55 6.67
C GLU A 4 -36.30 -1.58 6.93
N GLN A 5 -36.15 -1.08 8.16
CA GLN A 5 -35.03 -0.22 8.55
C GLN A 5 -33.69 -0.95 8.47
N VAL A 6 -33.65 -2.24 8.82
CA VAL A 6 -32.46 -3.08 8.70
C VAL A 6 -32.05 -3.22 7.23
N LYS A 7 -32.99 -3.62 6.36
CA LYS A 7 -32.73 -3.76 4.91
C LYS A 7 -32.32 -2.43 4.28
N GLN A 8 -33.02 -1.35 4.63
CA GLN A 8 -32.69 0.00 4.19
C GLN A 8 -31.27 0.41 4.61
N SER A 9 -30.88 0.15 5.86
CA SER A 9 -29.54 0.48 6.35
C SER A 9 -28.44 -0.33 5.66
N ALA A 10 -28.68 -1.63 5.42
CA ALA A 10 -27.76 -2.46 4.66
C ALA A 10 -27.60 -1.95 3.21
N GLN A 11 -28.71 -1.55 2.58
CA GLN A 11 -28.71 -0.97 1.24
C GLN A 11 -27.96 0.36 1.18
N ILE A 12 -28.16 1.26 2.16
CA ILE A 12 -27.42 2.53 2.26
C ILE A 12 -25.90 2.29 2.31
N ILE A 13 -25.43 1.34 3.12
CA ILE A 13 -24.00 1.02 3.22
C ILE A 13 -23.47 0.47 1.89
N PHE A 14 -24.25 -0.40 1.25
CA PHE A 14 -23.91 -1.01 -0.02
C PHE A 14 -23.80 0.04 -1.15
N GLU A 15 -24.81 0.89 -1.29
CA GLU A 15 -24.82 1.98 -2.28
C GLU A 15 -23.71 2.99 -2.02
N ALA A 16 -23.44 3.32 -0.76
CA ALA A 16 -22.33 4.20 -0.39
C ALA A 16 -20.97 3.62 -0.82
N PHE A 17 -20.76 2.30 -0.66
CA PHE A 17 -19.55 1.67 -1.15
C PHE A 17 -19.45 1.71 -2.69
N LEU A 18 -20.54 1.40 -3.40
CA LEU A 18 -20.56 1.45 -4.86
C LEU A 18 -20.27 2.87 -5.37
N GLY A 19 -20.89 3.89 -4.76
CA GLY A 19 -20.65 5.29 -5.09
C GLY A 19 -19.21 5.73 -4.80
N TYR A 20 -18.67 5.37 -3.64
CA TYR A 20 -17.26 5.55 -3.32
C TYR A 20 -16.35 4.91 -4.38
N ASN A 21 -16.64 3.66 -4.76
CA ASN A 21 -15.78 2.92 -5.67
C ASN A 21 -15.80 3.53 -7.07
N GLU A 22 -16.98 3.91 -7.59
CA GLU A 22 -17.09 4.56 -8.89
C GLU A 22 -16.41 5.93 -8.90
N GLU A 23 -16.56 6.72 -7.83
CA GLU A 23 -15.91 8.03 -7.73
C GLU A 23 -14.38 7.89 -7.65
N PHE A 24 -13.88 6.89 -6.93
CA PHE A 24 -12.45 6.56 -6.90
C PHE A 24 -11.93 6.17 -8.30
N ARG A 25 -12.71 5.38 -9.04
CA ARG A 25 -12.38 5.01 -10.43
C ARG A 25 -12.43 6.22 -11.35
N ARG A 26 -13.40 7.12 -11.19
CA ARG A 26 -13.51 8.38 -11.94
C ARG A 26 -12.28 9.25 -11.77
N ILE A 27 -11.77 9.40 -10.54
CA ILE A 27 -10.52 10.13 -10.29
C ILE A 27 -9.34 9.39 -10.92
N SER A 28 -9.27 8.06 -10.77
CA SER A 28 -8.18 7.24 -11.35
C SER A 28 -8.14 7.33 -12.89
N ARG A 29 -9.29 7.45 -13.56
CA ARG A 29 -9.39 7.66 -15.01
C ARG A 29 -8.81 9.00 -15.48
N ARG A 30 -8.78 10.03 -14.61
CA ARG A 30 -8.17 11.33 -14.95
C ARG A 30 -6.67 11.18 -15.25
N ALA A 31 -6.01 10.18 -14.68
CA ALA A 31 -4.56 9.99 -14.81
C ALA A 31 -4.09 9.84 -16.27
N VAL A 32 -4.93 9.29 -17.15
CA VAL A 32 -4.64 9.24 -18.60
C VAL A 32 -4.43 10.64 -19.14
N SER A 33 -5.41 11.53 -18.94
CA SER A 33 -5.33 12.93 -19.38
C SER A 33 -4.22 13.70 -18.66
N ARG A 34 -3.99 13.45 -17.35
CA ARG A 34 -2.88 14.08 -16.62
C ARG A 34 -1.52 13.72 -17.22
N PHE A 35 -1.35 12.45 -17.58
CA PHE A 35 -0.13 11.96 -18.21
C PHE A 35 0.06 12.51 -19.62
N GLU A 36 -0.99 12.48 -20.45
CA GLU A 36 -0.96 12.97 -21.83
C GLU A 36 -0.69 14.48 -21.91
N ASN A 37 -1.28 15.27 -21.00
CA ASN A 37 -1.11 16.71 -20.94
C ASN A 37 0.04 17.17 -20.03
N ARG A 38 0.76 16.23 -19.39
CA ARG A 38 1.89 16.49 -18.48
C ARG A 38 1.52 17.39 -17.29
N GLN A 39 0.29 17.23 -16.80
CA GLN A 39 -0.32 17.95 -15.69
C GLN A 39 0.03 17.31 -14.34
N TRP A 40 1.32 17.36 -13.98
CA TRP A 40 1.86 16.65 -12.82
C TRP A 40 1.34 17.19 -11.49
N LYS A 41 1.13 18.50 -11.38
CA LYS A 41 0.61 19.13 -10.16
C LYS A 41 -0.83 18.73 -9.91
N GLU A 42 -1.63 18.66 -10.97
CA GLU A 42 -3.01 18.24 -10.92
C GLU A 42 -3.12 16.74 -10.62
N GLY A 43 -2.19 15.91 -11.12
CA GLY A 43 -2.09 14.50 -10.71
C GLY A 43 -1.77 14.32 -9.21
N GLN A 44 -0.98 15.22 -8.62
CA GLN A 44 -0.76 15.24 -7.18
C GLN A 44 -2.04 15.61 -6.41
N GLN A 45 -2.82 16.59 -6.91
CA GLN A 45 -4.13 16.93 -6.34
C GLN A 45 -5.12 15.76 -6.41
N ASP A 46 -5.18 15.07 -7.56
CA ASP A 46 -6.00 13.87 -7.74
C ASP A 46 -5.62 12.76 -6.74
N THR A 47 -4.34 12.68 -6.35
CA THR A 47 -3.86 11.72 -5.33
C THR A 47 -4.40 12.07 -3.93
N VAL A 48 -4.36 13.34 -3.54
CA VAL A 48 -4.90 13.81 -2.26
C VAL A 48 -6.42 13.63 -2.22
N GLU A 49 -7.12 13.95 -3.30
CA GLU A 49 -8.58 13.75 -3.44
C GLU A 49 -8.95 12.27 -3.21
N ARG A 50 -8.22 11.32 -3.83
CA ARG A 50 -8.45 9.87 -3.63
C ARG A 50 -8.23 9.42 -2.20
N ILE A 51 -7.24 9.98 -1.51
CA ILE A 51 -6.93 9.63 -0.12
C ILE A 51 -8.08 10.04 0.81
N GLU A 52 -8.64 11.24 0.60
CA GLU A 52 -9.69 11.80 1.46
C GLU A 52 -11.08 11.23 1.16
N LEU A 53 -11.30 10.77 -0.07
CA LEU A 53 -12.60 10.28 -0.56
C LEU A 53 -13.22 9.22 0.34
N TYR A 54 -12.43 8.26 0.84
CA TYR A 54 -12.96 7.17 1.67
C TYR A 54 -13.67 7.68 2.93
N GLU A 55 -13.04 8.61 3.67
CA GLU A 55 -13.63 9.13 4.91
C GLU A 55 -14.90 9.96 4.63
N GLN A 56 -14.91 10.71 3.52
CA GLN A 56 -16.08 11.50 3.11
C GLN A 56 -17.30 10.60 2.89
N TRP A 57 -17.14 9.48 2.18
CA TRP A 57 -18.23 8.53 1.93
C TRP A 57 -18.68 7.78 3.20
N ILE A 58 -17.74 7.46 4.11
CA ILE A 58 -18.08 6.87 5.41
C ILE A 58 -18.96 7.83 6.23
N LEU A 59 -18.59 9.11 6.31
CA LEU A 59 -19.34 10.11 7.05
C LEU A 59 -20.73 10.37 6.44
N ALA A 60 -20.82 10.44 5.11
CA ALA A 60 -22.09 10.60 4.40
C ALA A 60 -23.02 9.40 4.61
N ALA A 61 -22.51 8.17 4.53
CA ALA A 61 -23.29 6.96 4.81
C ALA A 61 -23.78 6.94 6.27
N LEU A 62 -22.91 7.30 7.22
CA LEU A 62 -23.26 7.35 8.64
C LEU A 62 -24.38 8.37 8.92
N GLU A 63 -24.39 9.51 8.24
CA GLU A 63 -25.48 10.48 8.38
C GLU A 63 -26.82 9.93 7.89
N GLN A 64 -26.83 9.20 6.77
CA GLN A 64 -28.05 8.56 6.25
C GLN A 64 -28.55 7.44 7.18
N ILE A 65 -27.65 6.61 7.69
CA ILE A 65 -27.98 5.54 8.65
C ILE A 65 -28.52 6.13 9.95
N ARG A 66 -27.95 7.24 10.44
CA ARG A 66 -28.46 7.97 11.61
C ARG A 66 -29.90 8.45 11.40
N LYS A 67 -30.26 8.90 10.20
CA LYS A 67 -31.64 9.28 9.85
C LYS A 67 -32.58 8.07 9.80
N ALA A 68 -32.10 6.91 9.32
CA ALA A 68 -32.90 5.69 9.21
C ALA A 68 -33.15 5.00 10.57
N LEU A 69 -32.14 4.95 11.44
CA LEU A 69 -32.18 4.24 12.73
C LEU A 69 -32.59 5.13 13.91
N GLY A 70 -32.39 6.45 13.83
CA GLY A 70 -32.75 7.38 14.90
C GLY A 70 -32.10 7.02 16.23
N SER A 71 -32.92 6.81 17.27
CA SER A 71 -32.46 6.43 18.61
C SER A 71 -31.88 5.01 18.68
N GLU A 72 -32.13 4.16 17.68
CA GLU A 72 -31.64 2.78 17.66
C GLU A 72 -30.26 2.65 16.98
N LEU A 73 -29.62 3.78 16.61
CA LEU A 73 -28.30 3.78 15.94
C LEU A 73 -27.23 3.01 16.73
N GLU A 74 -27.30 3.04 18.07
CA GLU A 74 -26.32 2.37 18.95
C GLU A 74 -26.81 0.99 19.44
N ASP A 75 -27.88 0.43 18.86
CA ASP A 75 -28.34 -0.92 19.19
C ASP A 75 -27.52 -1.98 18.43
N LYS A 76 -26.66 -2.70 19.16
CA LYS A 76 -25.83 -3.78 18.61
C LYS A 76 -26.64 -4.93 18.00
N ALA A 77 -27.84 -5.22 18.50
CA ALA A 77 -28.69 -6.28 17.96
C ALA A 77 -29.15 -5.93 16.53
N ILE A 78 -29.51 -4.67 16.30
CA ILE A 78 -29.88 -4.17 14.96
C ILE A 78 -28.68 -4.24 14.02
N TRP A 79 -27.49 -3.82 14.46
CA TRP A 79 -26.30 -3.91 13.61
C TRP A 79 -25.92 -5.34 13.25
N ALA A 80 -26.15 -6.31 14.12
CA ALA A 80 -25.98 -7.73 13.79
C ALA A 80 -26.94 -8.20 12.69
N GLU A 81 -28.19 -7.73 12.70
CA GLU A 81 -29.15 -7.98 11.62
C GLU A 81 -28.75 -7.27 10.32
N ILE A 82 -28.33 -6.00 10.39
CA ILE A 82 -27.81 -5.24 9.22
C ILE A 82 -26.61 -5.96 8.62
N LYS A 83 -25.70 -6.47 9.45
CA LYS A 83 -24.54 -7.26 8.99
C LYS A 83 -24.98 -8.49 8.21
N LYS A 84 -26.03 -9.18 8.66
CA LYS A 84 -26.56 -10.38 8.00
C LYS A 84 -27.14 -10.05 6.62
N GLU A 85 -27.99 -9.03 6.53
CA GLU A 85 -28.55 -8.55 5.25
C GLU A 85 -27.44 -8.06 4.31
N PHE A 86 -26.51 -7.24 4.80
CA PHE A 86 -25.37 -6.76 4.04
C PHE A 86 -24.50 -7.91 3.49
N SER A 87 -24.28 -8.95 4.29
CA SER A 87 -23.52 -10.15 3.87
C SER A 87 -24.16 -10.86 2.68
N GLN A 88 -25.50 -10.89 2.61
CA GLN A 88 -26.23 -11.46 1.49
C GLN A 88 -26.11 -10.59 0.23
N LEU A 89 -26.27 -9.27 0.38
CA LEU A 89 -26.15 -8.31 -0.73
C LEU A 89 -24.79 -8.39 -1.43
N ILE A 90 -23.71 -8.50 -0.66
CA ILE A 90 -22.35 -8.49 -1.21
C ILE A 90 -21.88 -9.86 -1.72
N GLN A 91 -22.62 -10.95 -1.45
CA GLN A 91 -22.19 -12.31 -1.79
C GLN A 91 -21.76 -12.48 -3.27
N PRO A 92 -22.46 -11.91 -4.27
CA PRO A 92 -22.11 -12.07 -5.68
C PRO A 92 -20.84 -11.31 -6.11
N TYR A 93 -20.35 -10.36 -5.30
CA TYR A 93 -19.28 -9.46 -5.69
C TYR A 93 -17.89 -10.01 -5.35
N LEU A 94 -16.96 -9.91 -6.32
CA LEU A 94 -15.56 -10.32 -6.13
C LEU A 94 -14.87 -9.50 -5.03
N ASP A 95 -15.10 -8.19 -4.99
CA ASP A 95 -14.56 -7.27 -3.96
C ASP A 95 -15.36 -7.29 -2.64
N SER A 96 -16.17 -8.32 -2.38
CA SER A 96 -16.99 -8.43 -1.16
C SER A 96 -16.19 -8.27 0.14
N GLU A 97 -14.95 -8.72 0.18
CA GLU A 97 -14.06 -8.51 1.32
C GLU A 97 -13.70 -7.03 1.55
N PHE A 98 -13.56 -6.24 0.50
CA PHE A 98 -13.37 -4.80 0.63
C PHE A 98 -14.65 -4.09 1.09
N MET A 99 -15.82 -4.56 0.62
CA MET A 99 -17.11 -4.09 1.09
C MET A 99 -17.29 -4.34 2.61
N LYS A 100 -16.83 -5.48 3.12
CA LYS A 100 -16.80 -5.78 4.57
C LYS A 100 -15.91 -4.83 5.37
N THR A 101 -14.76 -4.44 4.82
CA THR A 101 -13.88 -3.41 5.42
C THR A 101 -14.58 -2.04 5.48
N PHE A 102 -15.33 -1.67 4.43
CA PHE A 102 -16.13 -0.44 4.42
C PHE A 102 -17.22 -0.44 5.48
N TYR A 103 -18.00 -1.52 5.56
CA TYR A 103 -18.98 -1.73 6.61
C TYR A 103 -18.35 -1.62 8.02
N SER A 104 -17.22 -2.31 8.25
CA SER A 104 -16.55 -2.30 9.55
C SER A 104 -15.98 -0.93 9.90
N SER A 105 -15.64 -0.10 8.90
CA SER A 105 -15.22 1.28 9.13
C SER A 105 -16.37 2.16 9.60
N ILE A 106 -17.60 1.94 9.12
CA ILE A 106 -18.81 2.63 9.60
C ILE A 106 -19.12 2.22 11.04
N THR A 107 -19.18 0.93 11.34
CA THR A 107 -19.53 0.44 12.68
C THR A 107 -18.52 0.87 13.74
N ARG A 108 -17.22 0.89 13.40
CA ARG A 108 -16.17 1.45 14.29
C ARG A 108 -16.37 2.92 14.61
N ARG A 109 -17.02 3.69 13.72
CA ARG A 109 -17.36 5.10 13.94
C ARG A 109 -18.59 5.28 14.83
N VAL A 110 -19.53 4.34 14.75
CA VAL A 110 -20.74 4.30 15.60
C VAL A 110 -20.38 3.93 17.04
N PHE A 111 -19.76 2.77 17.23
CA PHE A 111 -19.63 2.18 18.57
C PHE A 111 -18.38 2.62 19.33
N SER A 112 -17.45 3.31 18.68
CA SER A 112 -16.12 3.55 19.24
C SER A 112 -15.52 2.26 19.83
N THR A 113 -15.73 1.10 19.18
CA THR A 113 -15.36 -0.23 19.68
C THR A 113 -13.88 -0.29 20.09
N LEU A 114 -13.60 -0.73 21.31
CA LEU A 114 -12.28 -1.24 21.74
C LEU A 114 -12.11 -2.64 21.13
N GLY A 115 -10.97 -2.91 20.48
CA GLY A 115 -10.72 -4.20 19.82
C GLY A 115 -11.59 -4.49 18.59
N VAL A 116 -12.22 -5.67 18.56
CA VAL A 116 -13.14 -6.16 17.51
C VAL A 116 -14.38 -6.77 18.17
N ASP A 117 -15.57 -6.25 17.90
CA ASP A 117 -16.83 -6.90 18.30
C ASP A 117 -17.39 -7.72 17.12
N ALA A 118 -17.12 -9.03 17.13
CA ALA A 118 -17.51 -9.96 16.07
C ALA A 118 -19.01 -9.98 15.75
N ARG A 119 -19.87 -9.53 16.67
CA ARG A 119 -21.31 -9.47 16.45
C ARG A 119 -21.69 -8.37 15.44
N VAL A 120 -20.96 -7.26 15.44
CA VAL A 120 -21.26 -6.07 14.64
C VAL A 120 -20.16 -5.70 13.66
N GLU A 121 -19.00 -6.36 13.68
CA GLU A 121 -17.89 -6.14 12.73
C GLU A 121 -17.53 -7.43 12.00
N TYR A 122 -17.01 -7.31 10.77
CA TYR A 122 -16.35 -8.45 10.14
C TYR A 122 -14.96 -8.60 10.76
N ILE A 123 -14.68 -9.76 11.33
CA ILE A 123 -13.36 -10.04 11.90
C ILE A 123 -12.38 -10.09 10.74
N ALA A 124 -11.34 -9.27 10.82
CA ALA A 124 -10.31 -9.22 9.78
C ALA A 124 -9.70 -10.62 9.51
N LEU A 125 -9.57 -11.47 10.52
CA LEU A 125 -9.06 -12.86 10.39
C LEU A 125 -9.91 -13.75 9.48
N ASP A 126 -11.21 -13.47 9.33
CA ASP A 126 -12.12 -14.26 8.49
C ASP A 126 -12.18 -13.76 7.03
N ILE A 127 -11.54 -12.62 6.74
CA ILE A 127 -11.55 -12.00 5.41
C ILE A 127 -10.59 -12.74 4.47
N ARG A 128 -11.08 -13.15 3.30
CA ARG A 128 -10.30 -13.87 2.26
C ARG A 128 -10.44 -13.18 0.89
N PRO A 129 -9.70 -12.08 0.63
CA PRO A 129 -9.99 -11.15 -0.47
C PRO A 129 -9.93 -11.74 -1.87
N THR A 130 -9.28 -12.89 -2.02
CA THR A 130 -9.03 -13.54 -3.30
C THR A 130 -9.69 -14.91 -3.42
N ALA A 131 -10.47 -15.35 -2.43
CA ALA A 131 -11.03 -16.71 -2.41
C ALA A 131 -12.07 -16.95 -3.52
N LYS A 132 -12.69 -15.89 -4.05
CA LYS A 132 -13.72 -15.95 -5.10
C LYS A 132 -13.20 -15.68 -6.51
N VAL A 133 -11.90 -15.40 -6.66
CA VAL A 133 -11.33 -15.04 -7.96
C VAL A 133 -11.03 -16.31 -8.75
N GLU A 134 -11.92 -16.64 -9.67
CA GLU A 134 -11.74 -17.76 -10.62
C GLU A 134 -11.28 -17.29 -12.00
N THR A 135 -11.61 -16.04 -12.37
CA THR A 135 -11.30 -15.46 -13.67
C THR A 135 -10.04 -14.59 -13.59
N PRO A 136 -9.11 -14.70 -14.57
CA PRO A 136 -7.95 -13.82 -14.61
C PRO A 136 -8.35 -12.36 -14.85
N ALA A 137 -7.59 -11.42 -14.30
CA ALA A 137 -7.77 -10.00 -14.56
C ALA A 137 -7.74 -9.69 -16.08
N PRO A 138 -8.53 -8.70 -16.56
CA PRO A 138 -8.57 -8.32 -17.96
C PRO A 138 -7.16 -8.05 -18.51
N SER A 139 -6.80 -8.73 -19.60
CA SER A 139 -5.44 -8.69 -20.14
C SER A 139 -5.38 -8.97 -21.64
N HIS A 140 -4.46 -8.29 -22.32
CA HIS A 140 -4.06 -8.59 -23.68
C HIS A 140 -3.09 -9.77 -23.69
N SER A 141 -3.30 -10.74 -24.58
CA SER A 141 -2.51 -11.96 -24.66
C SER A 141 -2.15 -12.25 -26.12
N LEU A 142 -0.86 -12.18 -26.44
CA LEU A 142 -0.35 -12.38 -27.80
C LEU A 142 0.66 -13.53 -27.85
N HIS A 143 0.45 -14.44 -28.81
CA HIS A 143 1.38 -15.55 -29.04
C HIS A 143 2.56 -15.08 -29.89
N PHE A 144 3.75 -15.55 -29.53
CA PHE A 144 4.97 -15.30 -30.28
C PHE A 144 4.94 -16.00 -31.64
N ARG A 145 5.17 -15.23 -32.72
CA ARG A 145 5.16 -15.70 -34.11
C ARG A 145 6.52 -15.55 -34.80
N GLY A 146 7.61 -15.70 -34.04
CA GLY A 146 8.98 -15.69 -34.58
C GLY A 146 9.70 -14.34 -34.53
N SER A 147 9.05 -13.26 -34.08
CA SER A 147 9.67 -11.94 -33.96
C SER A 147 9.15 -11.20 -32.73
N THR A 148 10.07 -10.92 -31.80
CA THR A 148 9.76 -10.14 -30.59
C THR A 148 9.39 -8.70 -30.96
N ARG A 149 9.97 -8.16 -32.03
CA ARG A 149 9.62 -6.82 -32.54
C ARG A 149 8.15 -6.74 -32.95
N PHE A 150 7.67 -7.69 -33.76
CA PHE A 150 6.25 -7.68 -34.17
C PHE A 150 5.32 -7.94 -32.99
N LEU A 151 5.73 -8.84 -32.08
CA LEU A 151 4.95 -9.13 -30.87
C LEU A 151 4.75 -7.88 -30.00
N ILE A 152 5.81 -7.07 -29.82
CA ILE A 152 5.75 -5.86 -29.01
C ILE A 152 5.07 -4.71 -29.74
N ASP A 153 5.23 -4.59 -31.06
CA ASP A 153 4.49 -3.61 -31.85
C ASP A 153 2.98 -3.83 -31.74
N GLU A 154 2.53 -5.07 -31.89
CA GLU A 154 1.12 -5.47 -31.70
C GLU A 154 0.65 -5.22 -30.25
N LEU A 155 1.49 -5.54 -29.25
CA LEU A 155 1.16 -5.28 -27.85
C LEU A 155 0.96 -3.78 -27.57
N LEU A 156 1.89 -2.93 -28.03
CA LEU A 156 1.79 -1.49 -27.85
C LEU A 156 0.59 -0.89 -28.59
N GLY A 157 0.17 -1.51 -29.70
CA GLY A 157 -1.03 -1.12 -30.45
C GLY A 157 -2.34 -1.19 -29.66
N PHE A 158 -2.43 -2.02 -28.62
CA PHE A 158 -3.60 -2.04 -27.74
C PHE A 158 -3.69 -0.80 -26.83
N TYR A 159 -2.56 -0.14 -26.53
CA TYR A 159 -2.49 0.99 -25.63
C TYR A 159 -2.50 2.30 -26.42
N SER A 160 -3.70 2.83 -26.63
CA SER A 160 -3.91 4.09 -27.35
C SER A 160 -3.69 5.30 -26.45
N PHE A 161 -2.73 6.15 -26.81
CA PHE A 161 -2.51 7.46 -26.20
C PHE A 161 -2.76 8.56 -27.24
N ASN A 162 -3.29 9.71 -26.80
CA ASN A 162 -3.46 10.89 -27.65
C ASN A 162 -2.14 11.62 -27.96
N VAL A 163 -1.03 11.13 -27.42
CA VAL A 163 0.31 11.66 -27.64
C VAL A 163 1.08 10.68 -28.54
N PRO A 164 1.63 11.13 -29.68
CA PRO A 164 2.41 10.26 -30.53
C PRO A 164 3.72 9.83 -29.84
N TYR A 165 4.19 8.64 -30.17
CA TYR A 165 5.55 8.25 -29.84
C TYR A 165 6.54 9.12 -30.60
N ARG A 166 7.58 9.60 -29.90
CA ARG A 166 8.71 10.32 -30.50
C ARG A 166 9.31 9.50 -31.65
N ASN A 167 9.43 8.19 -31.44
CA ASN A 167 9.83 7.22 -32.45
C ASN A 167 9.36 5.82 -31.99
N ILE A 168 8.21 5.36 -32.50
CA ILE A 168 7.64 4.06 -32.12
C ILE A 168 8.58 2.91 -32.51
N ASP A 169 9.14 2.96 -33.72
CA ASP A 169 10.06 1.97 -34.24
C ASP A 169 11.29 1.73 -33.36
N ARG A 170 11.89 2.81 -32.86
CA ARG A 170 13.02 2.75 -31.92
C ARG A 170 12.58 2.19 -30.57
N SER A 171 11.39 2.55 -30.11
CA SER A 171 10.83 2.08 -28.84
C SER A 171 10.57 0.56 -28.88
N VAL A 172 9.93 0.07 -29.93
CA VAL A 172 9.70 -1.35 -30.16
C VAL A 172 11.01 -2.12 -30.27
N ARG A 173 12.00 -1.62 -31.04
CA ARG A 173 13.31 -2.26 -31.14
C ARG A 173 14.04 -2.32 -29.80
N TYR A 174 13.95 -1.27 -28.99
CA TYR A 174 14.55 -1.22 -27.66
C TYR A 174 13.92 -2.27 -26.74
N ILE A 175 12.59 -2.29 -26.62
CA ILE A 175 11.89 -3.28 -25.79
C ILE A 175 12.19 -4.71 -26.26
N ALA A 176 12.10 -4.97 -27.56
CA ALA A 176 12.37 -6.29 -28.10
C ALA A 176 13.80 -6.76 -27.84
N ALA A 177 14.78 -5.85 -27.96
CA ALA A 177 16.18 -6.17 -27.64
C ALA A 177 16.38 -6.50 -26.15
N GLU A 178 15.78 -5.72 -25.24
CA GLU A 178 15.83 -6.00 -23.79
C GLU A 178 15.19 -7.35 -23.46
N ILE A 179 14.01 -7.64 -24.02
CA ILE A 179 13.32 -8.92 -23.85
C ILE A 179 14.18 -10.07 -24.38
N ASP A 180 14.70 -9.96 -25.61
CA ASP A 180 15.49 -11.02 -26.23
C ASP A 180 16.79 -11.28 -25.44
N ASN A 181 17.48 -10.23 -24.99
CA ASN A 181 18.71 -10.34 -24.22
C ASN A 181 18.45 -10.98 -22.86
N HIS A 182 17.42 -10.50 -22.15
CA HIS A 182 17.03 -11.06 -20.86
C HIS A 182 16.58 -12.52 -21.01
N TRP A 183 15.69 -12.81 -21.97
CA TRP A 183 15.18 -14.15 -22.22
C TRP A 183 16.30 -15.14 -22.54
N ARG A 184 17.25 -14.79 -23.42
CA ARG A 184 18.43 -15.64 -23.69
C ARG A 184 19.23 -15.93 -22.42
N SER A 185 19.37 -14.96 -21.51
CA SER A 185 20.15 -15.13 -20.28
C SER A 185 19.54 -16.13 -19.29
N ILE A 186 18.20 -16.25 -19.25
CA ILE A 186 17.49 -17.09 -18.26
C ILE A 186 16.88 -18.36 -18.87
N ALA A 187 16.44 -18.29 -20.13
CA ALA A 187 15.75 -19.37 -20.82
C ALA A 187 16.72 -20.22 -21.66
N GLY A 188 17.92 -19.72 -21.96
CA GLY A 188 18.85 -20.34 -22.89
C GLY A 188 18.23 -20.44 -24.29
N ASN A 189 18.12 -21.66 -24.82
CA ASN A 189 17.52 -21.91 -26.13
C ASN A 189 15.99 -22.15 -26.09
N ARG A 190 15.36 -22.09 -24.90
CA ARG A 190 13.91 -22.30 -24.79
C ARG A 190 13.16 -21.13 -25.44
N PRO A 191 12.15 -21.39 -26.29
CA PRO A 191 11.48 -20.33 -27.03
C PRO A 191 10.56 -19.49 -26.12
N LEU A 192 10.50 -18.20 -26.40
CA LEU A 192 9.40 -17.35 -25.94
C LEU A 192 8.11 -17.81 -26.63
N ARG A 193 7.03 -17.99 -25.87
CA ARG A 193 5.74 -18.48 -26.40
C ARG A 193 4.70 -17.38 -26.48
N LYS A 194 4.67 -16.48 -25.50
CA LYS A 194 3.59 -15.50 -25.37
C LYS A 194 4.01 -14.30 -24.53
N VAL A 195 3.39 -13.16 -24.79
CA VAL A 195 3.35 -12.01 -23.88
C VAL A 195 1.92 -11.80 -23.42
N GLN A 196 1.74 -11.50 -22.14
CA GLN A 196 0.46 -11.11 -21.58
C GLN A 196 0.64 -9.87 -20.72
N ALA A 197 -0.22 -8.87 -20.90
CA ALA A 197 -0.20 -7.64 -20.12
C ALA A 197 -1.61 -7.24 -19.71
N LEU A 198 -1.73 -6.65 -18.52
CA LEU A 198 -3.00 -6.10 -18.03
C LEU A 198 -3.51 -5.02 -18.99
N GLU A 199 -4.81 -5.04 -19.27
CA GLU A 199 -5.48 -3.98 -20.02
C GLU A 199 -5.31 -2.59 -19.36
N PRO A 200 -5.50 -2.42 -18.04
CA PRO A 200 -5.33 -1.13 -17.41
C PRO A 200 -3.85 -0.71 -17.33
N VAL A 201 -3.58 0.54 -17.68
CA VAL A 201 -2.27 1.20 -17.52
C VAL A 201 -2.16 1.77 -16.12
N PHE A 202 -1.01 1.55 -15.49
CA PHE A 202 -0.70 2.02 -14.14
C PHE A 202 0.02 3.36 -14.23
N TYR A 203 -0.52 4.41 -13.61
CA TYR A 203 0.08 5.74 -13.62
C TYR A 203 0.65 6.09 -12.24
N GLN A 204 1.90 6.57 -12.18
CA GLN A 204 2.52 7.02 -10.94
C GLN A 204 3.50 8.17 -11.25
N SER A 205 3.36 9.27 -10.52
CA SER A 205 4.12 10.50 -10.72
C SER A 205 4.11 10.95 -12.19
N THR A 206 5.20 10.77 -12.92
CA THR A 206 5.38 11.22 -14.32
C THR A 206 5.45 10.07 -15.33
N ARG A 207 5.06 8.86 -14.92
CA ARG A 207 5.22 7.63 -15.69
C ARG A 207 3.91 6.88 -15.83
N ALA A 208 3.78 6.20 -16.96
CA ALA A 208 2.75 5.21 -17.23
C ALA A 208 3.41 3.84 -17.38
N TYR A 209 2.81 2.79 -16.83
CA TYR A 209 3.39 1.45 -16.78
C TYR A 209 2.41 0.44 -17.37
N ILE A 210 2.89 -0.30 -18.37
CA ILE A 210 2.22 -1.50 -18.88
C ILE A 210 2.80 -2.68 -18.09
N VAL A 211 1.95 -3.37 -17.32
CA VAL A 211 2.36 -4.43 -16.39
C VAL A 211 1.86 -5.77 -16.88
N GLY A 212 2.75 -6.75 -16.93
CA GLY A 212 2.46 -8.05 -17.50
C GLY A 212 3.54 -9.08 -17.22
N HIS A 213 3.65 -10.07 -18.09
CA HIS A 213 4.70 -11.07 -18.08
C HIS A 213 4.89 -11.69 -19.46
N LEU A 214 6.05 -12.34 -19.61
CA LEU A 214 6.41 -13.20 -20.72
C LEU A 214 6.24 -14.66 -20.29
N GLU A 215 5.76 -15.51 -21.18
CA GLU A 215 5.55 -16.93 -20.95
C GLU A 215 6.36 -17.77 -21.95
N GLY A 216 7.01 -18.79 -21.42
CA GLY A 216 7.62 -19.91 -22.13
C GLY A 216 7.06 -21.22 -21.58
N ASP A 217 7.61 -22.36 -22.00
CA ASP A 217 7.05 -23.67 -21.65
C ASP A 217 6.95 -23.91 -20.13
N ASP A 218 8.03 -23.64 -19.38
CA ASP A 218 8.07 -23.76 -17.90
C ASP A 218 8.62 -22.49 -17.22
N LEU A 219 8.55 -21.35 -17.92
CA LEU A 219 9.15 -20.11 -17.45
C LEU A 219 8.16 -18.97 -17.58
N ARG A 220 7.98 -18.24 -16.48
CA ARG A 220 7.21 -17.00 -16.45
C ARG A 220 8.09 -15.87 -15.94
N VAL A 221 8.16 -14.80 -16.71
CA VAL A 221 9.05 -13.67 -16.44
C VAL A 221 8.21 -12.41 -16.31
N PRO A 222 8.16 -11.78 -15.12
CA PRO A 222 7.36 -10.57 -14.94
C PRO A 222 7.93 -9.44 -15.82
N MET A 223 7.06 -8.57 -16.30
CA MET A 223 7.41 -7.47 -17.19
C MET A 223 6.70 -6.20 -16.76
N ALA A 224 7.43 -5.08 -16.73
CA ALA A 224 6.83 -3.76 -16.72
C ALA A 224 7.53 -2.85 -17.73
N ILE A 225 6.77 -2.23 -18.63
CA ILE A 225 7.27 -1.26 -19.60
C ILE A 225 6.91 0.14 -19.08
N ALA A 226 7.93 0.94 -18.77
CA ALA A 226 7.76 2.31 -18.31
C ALA A 226 7.74 3.27 -19.49
N LEU A 227 6.66 4.03 -19.63
CA LEU A 227 6.47 5.07 -20.62
C LEU A 227 6.64 6.44 -19.96
N GLN A 228 7.31 7.34 -20.66
CA GLN A 228 7.47 8.73 -20.27
C GLN A 228 6.93 9.65 -21.37
N ASN A 229 6.18 10.66 -20.97
CA ASN A 229 5.78 11.75 -21.84
C ASN A 229 6.77 12.92 -21.74
N THR A 230 7.38 13.28 -22.86
CA THR A 230 8.36 14.38 -22.98
C THR A 230 7.83 15.49 -23.89
N ASP A 231 8.53 16.62 -23.99
CA ASP A 231 8.19 17.68 -24.96
C ASP A 231 8.18 17.18 -26.41
N ASN A 232 8.88 16.08 -26.70
CA ASN A 232 9.01 15.51 -28.04
C ASN A 232 8.14 14.26 -28.26
N GLY A 233 7.16 14.01 -27.38
CA GLY A 233 6.26 12.86 -27.43
C GLY A 233 6.66 11.70 -26.51
N LEU A 234 5.94 10.59 -26.64
CA LEU A 234 6.12 9.40 -25.80
C LEU A 234 7.40 8.65 -26.14
N LEU A 235 8.06 8.14 -25.10
CA LEU A 235 9.18 7.21 -25.23
C LEU A 235 9.10 6.12 -24.17
N VAL A 236 9.74 4.99 -24.46
CA VAL A 236 10.01 3.95 -23.46
C VAL A 236 11.22 4.37 -22.66
N ASP A 237 11.02 4.56 -21.36
CA ASP A 237 12.05 4.98 -20.41
C ASP A 237 12.92 3.78 -20.01
N THR A 238 12.27 2.66 -19.67
CA THR A 238 12.94 1.41 -19.33
C THR A 238 11.99 0.22 -19.47
N VAL A 239 12.55 -0.99 -19.52
CA VAL A 239 11.82 -2.26 -19.38
C VAL A 239 12.35 -2.98 -18.15
N LEU A 240 11.45 -3.42 -17.28
CA LEU A 240 11.77 -4.21 -16.09
C LEU A 240 11.39 -5.66 -16.37
N LEU A 241 12.32 -6.60 -16.18
CA LEU A 241 12.15 -8.00 -16.59
C LEU A 241 12.43 -9.00 -15.48
N SER A 242 12.72 -8.53 -14.26
CA SER A 242 12.91 -9.39 -13.10
C SER A 242 11.85 -9.18 -12.02
N GLU A 243 11.59 -10.22 -11.22
CA GLU A 243 10.69 -10.13 -10.05
C GLU A 243 11.13 -9.02 -9.10
N SER A 244 12.44 -8.86 -8.88
CA SER A 244 12.99 -7.82 -8.00
C SER A 244 12.68 -6.42 -8.51
N GLU A 245 12.88 -6.16 -9.80
CA GLU A 245 12.61 -4.85 -10.40
C GLU A 245 11.12 -4.50 -10.37
N VAL A 246 10.27 -5.45 -10.76
CA VAL A 246 8.82 -5.26 -10.72
C VAL A 246 8.34 -5.10 -9.27
N SER A 247 8.86 -5.88 -8.32
CA SER A 247 8.55 -5.72 -6.88
C SER A 247 8.92 -4.34 -6.32
N MET A 248 10.04 -3.76 -6.78
CA MET A 248 10.44 -2.39 -6.42
C MET A 248 9.51 -1.32 -7.00
N LEU A 249 8.90 -1.56 -8.15
CA LEU A 249 7.89 -0.67 -8.73
C LEU A 249 6.63 -0.61 -7.85
N PHE A 250 6.25 -1.73 -7.24
CA PHE A 250 5.14 -1.83 -6.28
C PHE A 250 5.60 -1.67 -4.81
N SER A 251 6.66 -0.92 -4.56
CA SER A 251 7.21 -0.72 -3.21
C SER A 251 6.33 0.17 -2.32
N PHE A 252 6.30 -0.13 -1.01
CA PHE A 252 5.64 0.68 0.04
C PHE A 252 6.27 2.07 0.22
N THR A 253 7.36 2.36 -0.48
CA THR A 253 8.06 3.65 -0.43
C THR A 253 7.60 4.63 -1.52
N ARG A 254 6.78 4.15 -2.46
CA ARG A 254 6.32 4.92 -3.61
C ARG A 254 4.87 5.37 -3.42
N SER A 255 4.53 6.44 -4.13
CA SER A 255 3.16 6.97 -4.23
C SER A 255 2.20 5.94 -4.82
N TYR A 256 0.92 6.02 -4.49
CA TYR A 256 -0.05 5.03 -4.97
C TYR A 256 -0.30 5.16 -6.48
N PHE A 257 -0.48 4.03 -7.16
CA PHE A 257 -0.87 4.00 -8.55
C PHE A 257 -2.26 4.59 -8.76
N HIS A 258 -2.41 5.36 -9.83
CA HIS A 258 -3.69 5.64 -10.45
C HIS A 258 -3.91 4.61 -11.55
N VAL A 259 -4.90 3.76 -11.34
CA VAL A 259 -5.25 2.67 -12.23
C VAL A 259 -6.75 2.44 -12.12
N ASP A 260 -7.44 2.41 -13.25
CA ASP A 260 -8.87 2.12 -13.29
C ASP A 260 -9.08 0.61 -13.28
N LEU A 261 -9.54 0.10 -12.14
CA LEU A 261 -9.81 -1.31 -11.91
C LEU A 261 -11.30 -1.48 -11.64
N SER A 262 -11.97 -2.28 -12.47
CA SER A 262 -13.37 -2.65 -12.28
C SER A 262 -13.55 -3.52 -11.04
N THR A 263 -12.64 -4.48 -10.85
CA THR A 263 -12.47 -5.29 -9.64
C THR A 263 -11.03 -5.15 -9.17
N VAL A 264 -10.80 -5.09 -7.86
CA VAL A 264 -9.43 -4.98 -7.32
C VAL A 264 -8.87 -6.35 -6.98
N ALA A 265 -9.69 -7.27 -6.49
CA ALA A 265 -9.28 -8.61 -6.08
C ALA A 265 -8.58 -9.43 -7.18
N ASP A 266 -9.07 -9.38 -8.42
CA ASP A 266 -8.49 -10.09 -9.57
C ASP A 266 -7.12 -9.50 -9.99
N ALA A 267 -6.99 -8.17 -9.97
CA ALA A 267 -5.71 -7.50 -10.18
C ALA A 267 -4.68 -7.90 -9.10
N ILE A 268 -5.11 -8.00 -7.84
CA ILE A 268 -4.25 -8.50 -6.74
C ILE A 268 -3.78 -9.93 -7.01
N VAL A 269 -4.68 -10.83 -7.42
CA VAL A 269 -4.32 -12.22 -7.76
C VAL A 269 -3.32 -12.25 -8.91
N TYR A 270 -3.56 -11.48 -9.97
CA TYR A 270 -2.64 -11.39 -11.10
C TYR A 270 -1.26 -10.88 -10.67
N LEU A 271 -1.20 -9.78 -9.91
CA LEU A 271 0.05 -9.22 -9.41
C LEU A 271 0.79 -10.18 -8.47
N LYS A 272 0.06 -11.03 -7.71
CA LYS A 272 0.66 -12.09 -6.90
C LYS A 272 1.31 -13.19 -7.73
N THR A 273 0.87 -13.41 -8.98
CA THR A 273 1.58 -14.31 -9.89
C THR A 273 2.90 -13.72 -10.39
N LEU A 274 3.01 -12.39 -10.45
CA LEU A 274 4.23 -11.68 -10.84
C LEU A 274 5.21 -11.50 -9.67
N MET A 275 4.67 -11.31 -8.46
CA MET A 275 5.43 -11.02 -7.25
C MET A 275 4.92 -11.88 -6.08
N PRO A 276 5.19 -13.20 -6.07
CA PRO A 276 4.60 -14.13 -5.11
C PRO A 276 4.93 -13.79 -3.65
N ARG A 277 6.10 -13.22 -3.39
CA ARG A 277 6.55 -12.86 -2.03
C ARG A 277 6.03 -11.50 -1.55
N LYS A 278 5.38 -10.71 -2.43
CA LYS A 278 4.86 -9.40 -2.07
C LYS A 278 3.63 -9.55 -1.17
N PRO A 279 3.57 -8.87 -0.01
CA PRO A 279 2.39 -8.93 0.86
C PRO A 279 1.14 -8.39 0.16
N THR A 280 0.02 -9.09 0.31
CA THR A 280 -1.29 -8.67 -0.23
C THR A 280 -1.70 -7.29 0.29
N SER A 281 -1.40 -7.00 1.55
CA SER A 281 -1.62 -5.70 2.19
C SER A 281 -0.88 -4.56 1.48
N GLU A 282 0.37 -4.79 1.07
CA GLU A 282 1.15 -3.83 0.31
C GLU A 282 0.57 -3.62 -1.08
N LEU A 283 0.15 -4.68 -1.77
CA LEU A 283 -0.48 -4.58 -3.10
C LEU A 283 -1.76 -3.75 -3.06
N TYR A 284 -2.69 -4.01 -2.14
CA TYR A 284 -3.89 -3.17 -1.99
C TYR A 284 -3.53 -1.71 -1.71
N THR A 285 -2.53 -1.49 -0.86
CA THR A 285 -2.08 -0.15 -0.50
C THR A 285 -1.53 0.61 -1.71
N VAL A 286 -0.64 0.02 -2.50
CA VAL A 286 -0.07 0.67 -3.69
C VAL A 286 -1.07 0.84 -4.83
N LEU A 287 -2.16 0.09 -4.87
CA LEU A 287 -3.31 0.36 -5.78
C LEU A 287 -4.23 1.49 -5.27
N GLY A 288 -3.86 2.15 -4.17
CA GLY A 288 -4.62 3.23 -3.55
C GLY A 288 -5.76 2.77 -2.63
N ARG A 289 -5.89 1.47 -2.38
CA ARG A 289 -6.89 0.90 -1.44
C ARG A 289 -6.29 0.74 -0.04
N ALA A 290 -5.74 1.83 0.50
CA ALA A 290 -4.99 1.84 1.77
C ALA A 290 -5.78 1.27 2.96
N LYS A 291 -7.10 1.51 3.04
CA LYS A 291 -7.95 0.94 4.11
C LYS A 291 -8.06 -0.58 4.02
N GLN A 292 -8.19 -1.15 2.82
CA GLN A 292 -8.15 -2.60 2.62
C GLN A 292 -6.75 -3.15 2.93
N GLY A 293 -5.70 -2.46 2.47
CA GLY A 293 -4.32 -2.81 2.80
C GLY A 293 -4.07 -2.85 4.31
N LYS A 294 -4.65 -1.92 5.07
CA LYS A 294 -4.61 -1.88 6.53
C LYS A 294 -5.29 -3.10 7.16
N THR A 295 -6.49 -3.46 6.70
CA THR A 295 -7.21 -4.66 7.16
C THR A 295 -6.40 -5.93 6.90
N GLU A 296 -5.84 -6.06 5.70
CA GLU A 296 -4.99 -7.21 5.35
C GLU A 296 -3.71 -7.26 6.17
N ARG A 297 -3.10 -6.11 6.47
CA ARG A 297 -1.91 -6.04 7.33
C ARG A 297 -2.24 -6.53 8.74
N TYR A 298 -3.30 -6.01 9.33
CA TYR A 298 -3.79 -6.44 10.63
C TYR A 298 -4.00 -7.96 10.66
N ARG A 299 -4.75 -8.47 9.68
CA ARG A 299 -5.05 -9.90 9.53
C ARG A 299 -3.78 -10.74 9.50
N SER A 300 -2.86 -10.40 8.60
CA SER A 300 -1.62 -11.16 8.42
C SER A 300 -0.69 -11.10 9.64
N PHE A 301 -0.62 -9.96 10.33
CA PHE A 301 0.21 -9.81 11.53
C PHE A 301 -0.36 -10.60 12.70
N PHE A 302 -1.65 -10.45 13.03
CA PHE A 302 -2.24 -11.16 14.17
C PHE A 302 -2.36 -12.66 13.95
N HIS A 303 -2.50 -13.10 12.70
CA HIS A 303 -2.37 -14.51 12.36
C HIS A 303 -0.97 -15.04 12.68
N HIS A 304 0.08 -14.37 12.20
CA HIS A 304 1.48 -14.73 12.51
C HIS A 304 1.79 -14.65 14.00
N LEU A 305 1.26 -13.63 14.69
CA LEU A 305 1.38 -13.53 16.14
C LEU A 305 0.79 -14.79 16.80
N GLY A 306 -0.41 -15.21 16.41
CA GLY A 306 -1.04 -16.43 16.95
C GLY A 306 -0.29 -17.75 16.67
N GLU A 307 0.46 -17.81 15.57
CA GLU A 307 1.21 -19.02 15.16
C GLU A 307 2.67 -19.07 15.64
N SER A 308 3.17 -17.98 16.23
CA SER A 308 4.54 -17.86 16.73
C SER A 308 4.58 -17.68 18.25
N ASP A 309 5.70 -18.09 18.86
CA ASP A 309 6.00 -17.84 20.28
C ASP A 309 6.91 -16.63 20.50
N ASP A 310 7.25 -15.90 19.43
CA ASP A 310 8.17 -14.77 19.48
C ASP A 310 7.63 -13.65 20.38
N LYS A 311 8.52 -12.98 21.10
CA LYS A 311 8.17 -11.81 21.89
C LYS A 311 8.32 -10.54 21.07
N LEU A 312 7.40 -9.60 21.27
CA LEU A 312 7.55 -8.21 20.88
C LEU A 312 8.70 -7.61 21.68
N ILE A 313 9.68 -7.07 20.95
CA ILE A 313 10.88 -6.46 21.50
C ILE A 313 11.03 -5.03 20.98
N GLN A 314 11.85 -4.23 21.66
CA GLN A 314 12.32 -2.96 21.10
C GLN A 314 12.94 -3.19 19.73
N ALA A 315 12.64 -2.30 18.78
CA ALA A 315 13.23 -2.41 17.45
C ALA A 315 14.75 -2.21 17.53
N PRO A 316 15.56 -2.99 16.80
CA PRO A 316 17.01 -2.80 16.76
C PRO A 316 17.37 -1.41 16.28
N GLY A 317 18.28 -0.73 16.97
CA GLY A 317 18.64 0.65 16.66
C GLY A 317 19.00 1.48 17.89
N GLU A 318 19.18 2.77 17.67
CA GLU A 318 19.27 3.74 18.76
C GLU A 318 17.86 4.10 19.25
N LYS A 319 17.70 4.27 20.55
CA LYS A 319 16.41 4.64 21.15
C LYS A 319 16.00 6.04 20.68
N GLY A 320 14.84 6.14 20.04
CA GLY A 320 14.28 7.40 19.55
C GLY A 320 13.80 8.29 20.69
N MET A 321 14.03 9.61 20.55
CA MET A 321 13.62 10.63 21.55
C MET A 321 12.12 10.94 21.52
N VAL A 322 11.46 10.69 20.39
CA VAL A 322 10.05 11.02 20.13
C VAL A 322 9.16 9.78 20.07
N MET A 323 9.69 8.68 19.51
CA MET A 323 8.95 7.43 19.29
C MET A 323 9.49 6.31 20.16
N ALA A 324 8.60 5.56 20.80
CA ALA A 324 8.86 4.20 21.27
C ALA A 324 8.57 3.24 20.10
N VAL A 325 9.58 2.45 19.69
CA VAL A 325 9.50 1.62 18.49
C VAL A 325 9.74 0.17 18.85
N PHE A 326 8.81 -0.70 18.47
CA PHE A 326 8.88 -2.13 18.75
C PHE A 326 8.51 -2.98 17.54
N THR A 327 8.94 -4.24 17.56
CA THR A 327 8.80 -5.18 16.44
C THR A 327 8.60 -6.59 16.95
N LEU A 328 8.10 -7.46 16.07
CA LEU A 328 8.21 -8.91 16.26
C LEU A 328 9.40 -9.39 15.41
N PRO A 329 10.44 -10.04 15.96
CA PRO A 329 11.65 -10.38 15.20
C PRO A 329 11.41 -11.21 13.93
N SER A 330 10.39 -12.07 13.96
CA SER A 330 10.00 -12.93 12.84
C SER A 330 9.07 -12.25 11.83
N TYR A 331 8.78 -10.96 11.98
CA TYR A 331 7.84 -10.25 11.12
C TYR A 331 8.36 -8.86 10.71
N ASP A 332 8.28 -8.54 9.42
CA ASP A 332 8.92 -7.37 8.83
C ASP A 332 8.17 -6.03 9.03
N ILE A 333 7.62 -5.77 10.22
CA ILE A 333 6.94 -4.50 10.54
C ILE A 333 7.39 -3.94 11.87
N VAL A 334 7.41 -2.63 11.98
CA VAL A 334 7.61 -1.92 13.25
C VAL A 334 6.33 -1.20 13.66
N PHE A 335 6.08 -1.17 14.95
CA PHE A 335 5.06 -0.36 15.60
C PHE A 335 5.75 0.84 16.24
N LYS A 336 5.26 2.04 15.93
CA LYS A 336 5.78 3.30 16.46
C LYS A 336 4.70 3.99 17.28
N VAL A 337 4.94 4.14 18.57
CA VAL A 337 4.08 4.87 19.51
C VAL A 337 4.77 6.19 19.85
N ILE A 338 4.02 7.29 19.84
CA ILE A 338 4.54 8.60 20.22
C ILE A 338 4.67 8.62 21.74
N ARG A 339 5.83 9.00 22.27
CA ARG A 339 6.06 9.15 23.72
C ARG A 339 5.22 10.30 24.29
N ASP A 340 4.86 10.21 25.56
CA ASP A 340 4.09 11.25 26.25
C ASP A 340 4.93 12.51 26.51
N ARG A 341 6.25 12.33 26.69
CA ARG A 341 7.24 13.39 26.88
C ARG A 341 8.46 13.11 26.03
N PHE A 342 8.91 14.12 25.28
CA PHE A 342 10.09 13.98 24.43
C PHE A 342 11.36 14.34 25.20
N ALA A 343 12.44 13.64 24.90
CA ALA A 343 13.74 13.93 25.48
C ALA A 343 14.32 15.26 24.92
N TYR A 344 15.01 16.02 25.78
CA TYR A 344 15.77 17.19 25.33
C TYR A 344 16.78 16.79 24.24
N PRO A 345 16.95 17.58 23.15
CA PRO A 345 16.48 18.95 22.93
C PRO A 345 15.13 19.07 22.18
N LYS A 346 14.35 18.00 22.02
CA LYS A 346 13.13 18.03 21.21
C LYS A 346 12.07 18.96 21.85
N THR A 347 11.63 19.97 21.09
CA THR A 347 10.62 20.95 21.52
C THR A 347 9.24 20.72 20.93
N SER A 348 9.09 19.76 20.02
CA SER A 348 7.82 19.49 19.34
C SER A 348 6.77 18.88 20.24
N SER A 349 5.51 18.99 19.84
CA SER A 349 4.38 18.33 20.51
C SER A 349 3.98 17.02 19.82
N PRO A 350 3.32 16.08 20.53
CA PRO A 350 2.72 14.90 19.90
C PRO A 350 1.77 15.22 18.73
N GLN A 351 1.05 16.35 18.80
CA GLN A 351 0.17 16.82 17.73
C GLN A 351 0.96 17.23 16.48
N GLU A 352 2.08 17.93 16.64
CA GLU A 352 2.97 18.28 15.52
C GLU A 352 3.55 17.04 14.85
N VAL A 353 3.96 16.03 15.63
CA VAL A 353 4.46 14.75 15.08
C VAL A 353 3.37 14.09 14.23
N LYS A 354 2.12 14.02 14.73
CA LYS A 354 0.99 13.48 13.95
C LYS A 354 0.75 14.27 12.66
N ALA A 355 0.89 15.59 12.70
CA ALA A 355 0.74 16.45 11.51
C ALA A 355 1.82 16.14 10.46
N LYS A 356 3.06 15.88 10.87
CA LYS A 356 4.16 15.49 9.96
C LYS A 356 3.92 14.11 9.34
N TYR A 357 3.44 13.14 10.11
CA TYR A 357 3.03 11.84 9.58
C TYR A 357 1.90 11.97 8.54
N ASN A 358 0.90 12.82 8.80
CA ASN A 358 -0.18 13.10 7.84
C ASN A 358 0.33 13.84 6.59
N LEU A 359 1.31 14.73 6.73
CA LEU A 359 1.98 15.37 5.59
C LEU A 359 2.64 14.33 4.69
N VAL A 360 3.46 13.42 5.26
CA VAL A 360 4.12 12.34 4.51
C VAL A 360 3.11 11.44 3.80
N PHE A 361 1.98 11.15 4.44
CA PHE A 361 0.92 10.33 3.85
C PHE A 361 0.28 10.97 2.60
N LYS A 362 0.19 12.30 2.55
CA LYS A 362 -0.40 13.07 1.43
C LYS A 362 0.62 13.54 0.40
N HIS A 363 1.91 13.48 0.69
CA HIS A 363 2.98 13.98 -0.18
C HIS A 363 3.52 12.89 -1.12
N ASP A 364 4.10 13.28 -2.27
CA ASP A 364 4.92 12.34 -3.06
C ASP A 364 6.12 11.90 -2.21
N ARG A 365 6.28 10.58 -2.07
CA ARG A 365 7.31 9.96 -1.25
C ARG A 365 8.64 9.77 -1.96
N ALA A 366 8.71 10.00 -3.28
CA ALA A 366 9.90 9.85 -4.11
C ALA A 366 10.55 8.43 -4.10
N GLY A 367 9.90 7.41 -3.52
CA GLY A 367 10.57 6.14 -3.25
C GLY A 367 11.58 6.21 -2.09
N ARG A 368 11.48 7.23 -1.23
CA ARG A 368 12.42 7.57 -0.15
C ARG A 368 11.78 7.79 1.22
N LEU A 369 10.46 7.72 1.33
CA LEU A 369 9.73 7.72 2.61
C LEU A 369 8.94 6.43 2.76
N VAL A 370 8.81 5.92 3.98
CA VAL A 370 8.02 4.72 4.31
C VAL A 370 6.53 5.07 4.43
N ASP A 371 5.65 4.26 3.84
CA ASP A 371 4.22 4.28 4.15
C ASP A 371 3.98 4.00 5.64
N ALA A 372 3.45 4.99 6.36
CA ALA A 372 3.06 4.86 7.75
C ALA A 372 1.55 4.69 7.85
N GLN A 373 1.11 3.53 8.35
CA GLN A 373 -0.31 3.23 8.51
C GLN A 373 -0.74 3.51 9.94
N GLU A 374 -1.67 4.46 10.13
CA GLU A 374 -2.21 4.76 11.44
C GLU A 374 -3.15 3.64 11.91
N PHE A 375 -2.89 3.08 13.09
CA PHE A 375 -3.73 2.12 13.79
C PHE A 375 -4.21 2.71 15.12
N ARG A 376 -5.40 2.30 15.55
CA ARG A 376 -6.01 2.71 16.81
C ARG A 376 -6.58 1.51 17.53
N ARG A 377 -6.50 1.51 18.85
CA ARG A 377 -7.07 0.49 19.75
C ARG A 377 -6.65 -0.93 19.35
N LEU A 378 -5.34 -1.14 19.23
CA LEU A 378 -4.78 -2.48 19.03
C LEU A 378 -4.63 -3.18 20.38
N GLU A 379 -4.99 -4.45 20.43
CA GLU A 379 -4.88 -5.29 21.61
C GLU A 379 -3.80 -6.35 21.38
N PHE A 380 -2.82 -6.41 22.27
CA PHE A 380 -1.74 -7.39 22.21
C PHE A 380 -1.71 -8.19 23.52
N PRO A 381 -1.60 -9.52 23.50
CA PRO A 381 -1.52 -10.30 24.74
C PRO A 381 -0.26 -9.91 25.54
N LEU A 382 -0.40 -9.62 26.85
CA LEU A 382 0.71 -9.16 27.69
C LEU A 382 1.91 -10.11 27.70
N GLN A 383 1.63 -11.42 27.72
CA GLN A 383 2.64 -12.48 27.69
C GLN A 383 3.55 -12.43 26.45
N ARG A 384 3.15 -11.69 25.41
CA ARG A 384 3.90 -11.53 24.16
C ARG A 384 4.88 -10.37 24.20
N PHE A 385 4.97 -9.60 25.27
CA PHE A 385 5.97 -8.54 25.40
C PHE A 385 7.22 -9.02 26.12
N ALA A 386 8.39 -8.55 25.66
CA ALA A 386 9.58 -8.56 26.51
C ALA A 386 9.35 -7.61 27.69
N PRO A 387 9.76 -7.96 28.93
CA PRO A 387 9.55 -7.12 30.10
C PRO A 387 10.07 -5.70 29.92
N GLU A 388 11.25 -5.54 29.33
CA GLU A 388 11.91 -4.25 29.12
C GLU A 388 11.13 -3.34 28.16
N LEU A 389 10.48 -3.93 27.15
CA LEU A 389 9.62 -3.20 26.24
C LEU A 389 8.32 -2.78 26.94
N LEU A 390 7.72 -3.66 27.73
CA LEU A 390 6.48 -3.37 28.44
C LEU A 390 6.68 -2.22 29.44
N ASP A 391 7.78 -2.25 30.20
CA ASP A 391 8.15 -1.19 31.13
C ASP A 391 8.36 0.15 30.42
N GLU A 392 9.00 0.14 29.24
CA GLU A 392 9.17 1.35 28.43
C GLU A 392 7.83 1.92 27.96
N LEU A 393 6.94 1.08 27.41
CA LEU A 393 5.65 1.54 26.89
C LEU A 393 4.76 2.11 27.99
N LEU A 394 4.73 1.47 29.17
CA LEU A 394 3.95 1.92 30.32
C LEU A 394 4.59 3.11 31.04
N GLY A 395 5.91 3.30 30.95
CA GLY A 395 6.61 4.42 31.56
C GLY A 395 6.65 5.67 30.70
N GLU A 396 6.84 5.52 29.38
CA GLU A 396 7.14 6.62 28.47
C GLU A 396 6.00 6.92 27.46
N ALA A 397 4.98 6.05 27.37
CA ALA A 397 3.82 6.22 26.50
C ALA A 397 2.51 5.82 27.20
N ALA A 398 2.41 6.02 28.52
CA ALA A 398 1.27 5.64 29.37
C ALA A 398 -0.08 6.24 28.95
N ALA A 399 -0.07 7.42 28.32
CA ALA A 399 -1.30 8.02 27.80
C ALA A 399 -1.88 7.22 26.62
N THR A 400 -1.03 6.48 25.90
CA THR A 400 -1.38 5.72 24.70
C THR A 400 -1.38 4.20 24.94
N CYS A 401 -0.58 3.70 25.87
CA CYS A 401 -0.43 2.29 26.19
C CYS A 401 -0.96 1.99 27.60
N LYS A 402 -1.95 1.11 27.71
CA LYS A 402 -2.61 0.76 28.97
C LYS A 402 -2.81 -0.74 29.07
N ILE A 403 -2.72 -1.27 30.29
CA ILE A 403 -3.11 -2.66 30.57
C ILE A 403 -4.63 -2.72 30.71
N ASP A 404 -5.25 -3.65 30.00
CA ASP A 404 -6.66 -4.03 30.12
C ASP A 404 -6.78 -5.56 30.21
N GLY A 405 -7.00 -6.06 31.42
CA GLY A 405 -6.97 -7.50 31.71
C GLY A 405 -5.63 -8.13 31.31
N ASP A 406 -5.68 -9.15 30.44
CA ASP A 406 -4.51 -9.87 29.93
C ASP A 406 -3.88 -9.24 28.68
N PHE A 407 -4.32 -8.04 28.30
CA PHE A 407 -3.89 -7.36 27.07
C PHE A 407 -3.24 -6.00 27.34
N LEU A 408 -2.28 -5.63 26.50
CA LEU A 408 -1.84 -4.26 26.33
C LEU A 408 -2.69 -3.61 25.23
N LEU A 409 -3.48 -2.60 25.61
CA LEU A 409 -4.18 -1.73 24.70
C LEU A 409 -3.25 -0.62 24.23
N VAL A 410 -3.06 -0.52 22.92
CA VAL A 410 -2.35 0.58 22.25
C VAL A 410 -3.38 1.45 21.53
N GLU A 411 -3.70 2.59 22.13
CA GLU A 411 -4.74 3.52 21.66
C GLU A 411 -4.43 4.11 20.28
N HIS A 412 -3.14 4.35 20.01
CA HIS A 412 -2.67 4.91 18.75
C HIS A 412 -1.22 4.49 18.44
N CYS A 413 -0.98 3.97 17.24
CA CYS A 413 0.38 3.74 16.75
C CYS A 413 0.44 3.87 15.23
N TYR A 414 1.65 4.05 14.70
CA TYR A 414 1.94 3.88 13.29
C TYR A 414 2.58 2.52 13.06
N VAL A 415 2.13 1.84 12.01
CA VAL A 415 2.73 0.59 11.56
C VAL A 415 3.44 0.85 10.24
N GLU A 416 4.72 0.49 10.20
CA GLU A 416 5.60 0.72 9.05
C GLU A 416 6.33 -0.57 8.68
N ARG A 417 6.84 -0.66 7.46
CA ARG A 417 7.75 -1.75 7.08
C ARG A 417 9.05 -1.61 7.87
N GLN A 418 9.53 -2.72 8.45
CA GLN A 418 10.84 -2.73 9.09
C GLN A 418 11.96 -2.56 8.06
N LEU A 419 12.93 -1.72 8.39
CA LEU A 419 14.15 -1.47 7.62
C LEU A 419 15.37 -1.71 8.51
N ALA A 420 16.49 -2.12 7.90
CA ALA A 420 17.75 -2.20 8.64
C ALA A 420 18.30 -0.79 8.84
N PRO A 421 18.48 -0.29 10.08
CA PRO A 421 19.01 1.06 10.30
C PRO A 421 20.36 1.24 9.60
N LEU A 422 20.54 2.35 8.87
CA LEU A 422 21.71 2.56 8.02
C LEU A 422 23.01 2.61 8.85
N ASN A 423 22.98 3.17 10.06
CA ASN A 423 24.11 3.14 10.99
C ASN A 423 24.54 1.71 11.40
N ILE A 424 23.60 0.76 11.48
CA ILE A 424 23.89 -0.65 11.74
C ILE A 424 24.37 -1.33 10.45
N TYR A 425 23.66 -1.14 9.35
CA TYR A 425 24.01 -1.69 8.03
C TYR A 425 25.44 -1.33 7.62
N LEU A 426 25.84 -0.07 7.83
CA LEU A 426 27.20 0.39 7.51
C LEU A 426 28.28 -0.21 8.40
N ARG A 427 27.95 -0.82 9.54
CA ARG A 427 28.92 -1.53 10.38
C ARG A 427 29.05 -2.99 9.94
N GLU A 428 27.94 -3.63 9.61
CA GLU A 428 27.85 -5.09 9.47
C GLU A 428 28.06 -5.64 8.04
N THR A 429 28.07 -4.79 7.01
CA THR A 429 28.12 -5.22 5.61
C THR A 429 29.52 -5.12 4.97
N SER A 430 29.68 -5.64 3.73
CA SER A 430 30.93 -5.55 2.97
C SER A 430 31.26 -4.13 2.54
N ALA A 431 32.52 -3.87 2.17
CA ALA A 431 32.95 -2.55 1.71
C ALA A 431 32.18 -2.07 0.46
N GLU A 432 31.88 -2.99 -0.46
CA GLU A 432 31.10 -2.73 -1.67
C GLU A 432 29.65 -2.35 -1.33
N ALA A 433 29.02 -3.10 -0.42
CA ALA A 433 27.66 -2.81 0.03
C ALA A 433 27.57 -1.46 0.76
N LYS A 434 28.56 -1.14 1.61
CA LYS A 434 28.67 0.17 2.26
C LYS A 434 28.77 1.31 1.25
N LYS A 435 29.64 1.16 0.24
CA LYS A 435 29.82 2.17 -0.81
C LYS A 435 28.51 2.45 -1.55
N LEU A 436 27.79 1.39 -1.94
CA LEU A 436 26.49 1.53 -2.60
C LEU A 436 25.44 2.18 -1.70
N ALA A 437 25.37 1.79 -0.42
CA ALA A 437 24.45 2.39 0.53
C ALA A 437 24.74 3.88 0.79
N VAL A 438 26.01 4.29 0.86
CA VAL A 438 26.38 5.71 1.02
C VAL A 438 26.02 6.53 -0.21
N ILE A 439 26.25 5.99 -1.42
CA ILE A 439 25.84 6.64 -2.67
C ILE A 439 24.31 6.81 -2.68
N ASP A 440 23.56 5.77 -2.35
CA ASP A 440 22.10 5.82 -2.37
C ASP A 440 21.52 6.66 -1.23
N TYR A 441 22.22 6.80 -0.09
CA TYR A 441 21.89 7.76 0.96
C TYR A 441 22.02 9.21 0.46
N GLY A 442 23.12 9.54 -0.24
CA GLY A 442 23.26 10.84 -0.88
C GLY A 442 22.18 11.09 -1.94
N GLN A 443 21.82 10.07 -2.71
CA GLN A 443 20.73 10.15 -3.67
C GLN A 443 19.37 10.32 -2.98
N ALA A 444 19.12 9.64 -1.86
CA ALA A 444 17.89 9.75 -1.09
C ALA A 444 17.63 11.20 -0.64
N ILE A 445 18.66 11.90 -0.17
CA ILE A 445 18.57 13.31 0.21
C ILE A 445 18.21 14.18 -1.00
N ARG A 446 18.86 13.96 -2.15
CA ARG A 446 18.57 14.71 -3.38
C ARG A 446 17.14 14.47 -3.87
N ASP A 447 16.68 13.23 -3.84
CA ASP A 447 15.34 12.83 -4.26
C ASP A 447 14.28 13.49 -3.36
N LEU A 448 14.47 13.48 -2.03
CA LEU A 448 13.57 14.14 -1.08
C LEU A 448 13.51 15.65 -1.32
N ALA A 449 14.67 16.30 -1.48
CA ALA A 449 14.75 17.72 -1.77
C ALA A 449 14.08 18.08 -3.12
N ALA A 450 14.24 17.24 -4.15
CA ALA A 450 13.58 17.41 -5.44
C ALA A 450 12.05 17.32 -5.35
N THR A 451 11.53 16.64 -4.33
CA THR A 451 10.11 16.60 -4.00
C THR A 451 9.70 17.64 -2.95
N ASN A 452 10.50 18.68 -2.70
CA ASN A 452 10.18 19.71 -1.71
C ASN A 452 9.99 19.14 -0.29
N ILE A 453 10.85 18.18 0.09
CA ILE A 453 10.92 17.62 1.44
C ILE A 453 12.33 17.81 1.97
N PHE A 454 12.46 18.51 3.08
CA PHE A 454 13.68 18.57 3.86
C PHE A 454 13.56 17.63 5.08
N PRO A 455 14.42 16.61 5.22
CA PRO A 455 14.31 15.63 6.30
C PRO A 455 14.54 16.20 7.70
N GLY A 456 15.20 17.35 7.84
CA GLY A 456 15.68 17.85 9.12
C GLY A 456 17.00 17.16 9.51
N ASP A 457 16.94 16.26 10.49
CA ASP A 457 18.10 15.51 10.96
C ASP A 457 18.55 14.43 9.96
N LEU A 458 19.68 14.70 9.31
CA LEU A 458 20.29 13.82 8.31
C LEU A 458 21.11 12.67 8.92
N LEU A 459 21.16 12.48 10.24
CA LEU A 459 21.92 11.39 10.85
C LEU A 459 21.53 10.02 10.29
N SER A 460 22.52 9.15 10.05
CA SER A 460 22.30 7.82 9.45
C SER A 460 21.36 6.92 10.25
N LYS A 461 21.13 7.19 11.53
CA LYS A 461 20.18 6.45 12.37
C LYS A 461 18.70 6.71 12.00
N ASN A 462 18.42 7.77 11.24
CA ASN A 462 17.08 8.15 10.79
C ASN A 462 16.74 7.58 9.39
N PHE A 463 17.69 6.84 8.81
CA PHE A 463 17.57 6.20 7.51
C PHE A 463 17.71 4.69 7.64
N GLY A 464 16.99 3.96 6.78
CA GLY A 464 16.98 2.52 6.74
C GLY A 464 17.26 1.97 5.36
N VAL A 465 17.82 0.77 5.33
CA VAL A 465 18.16 0.05 4.11
C VAL A 465 17.13 -1.07 3.89
N THR A 466 16.54 -1.09 2.71
CA THR A 466 15.63 -2.17 2.27
C THR A 466 16.42 -3.42 1.89
N ARG A 467 15.71 -4.55 1.71
CA ARG A 467 16.29 -5.79 1.16
C ARG A 467 16.96 -5.62 -0.21
N HIS A 468 16.56 -4.61 -0.98
CA HIS A 468 17.12 -4.30 -2.30
C HIS A 468 18.21 -3.21 -2.25
N GLY A 469 18.75 -2.89 -1.06
CA GLY A 469 19.84 -1.93 -0.90
C GLY A 469 19.43 -0.45 -1.03
N ARG A 470 18.12 -0.16 -1.13
CA ARG A 470 17.61 1.21 -1.17
C ARG A 470 17.59 1.83 0.22
N VAL A 471 18.09 3.06 0.33
CA VAL A 471 18.08 3.93 1.51
C VAL A 471 16.82 4.77 1.54
N ILE A 472 16.12 4.71 2.66
CA ILE A 472 14.79 5.28 2.90
C ILE A 472 14.81 6.04 4.22
N PHE A 473 14.24 7.23 4.25
CA PHE A 473 14.05 8.02 5.46
C PHE A 473 12.78 7.59 6.21
N TYR A 474 12.85 7.49 7.53
CA TYR A 474 11.73 6.98 8.35
C TYR A 474 11.48 7.75 9.65
N ASP A 475 12.22 8.82 9.94
CA ASP A 475 12.02 9.64 11.15
C ASP A 475 11.42 11.00 10.80
N TYR A 476 10.11 11.16 10.96
CA TYR A 476 9.42 12.34 10.42
C TYR A 476 9.29 13.48 11.43
N ASP A 477 9.91 13.37 12.61
CA ASP A 477 9.71 14.33 13.70
C ASP A 477 10.33 15.71 13.42
N GLU A 478 11.34 15.81 12.56
CA GLU A 478 11.96 17.08 12.12
C GLU A 478 11.67 17.48 10.67
N LEU A 479 10.90 16.65 9.94
CA LEU A 479 10.59 16.88 8.54
C LEU A 479 9.83 18.20 8.31
N CYS A 480 10.20 18.93 7.24
CA CYS A 480 9.50 20.11 6.74
C CYS A 480 9.49 20.19 5.21
N LEU A 481 8.71 21.14 4.67
CA LEU A 481 8.60 21.43 3.24
C LEU A 481 9.57 22.54 2.79
#